data_AF-A0A178VDX0-F1
#
_entry.id   AF-A0A178VDX0-F1
#
_cell.length_a   1.000
_cell.length_b   1.000
_cell.length_c   1.000
_cell.angle_alpha   90.00
_cell.angle_beta   90.00
_cell.angle_gamma   90.00
#
_symmetry.space_group_name_H-M   'P 1'
#
loop_
_entity.id
_entity.type
_entity.pdbx_description
1 polymer ?
#
loop_
_entity_poly.entity_id
_entity_poly.type
_entity_poly.pdbx_seq_one_letter_code
_entity_poly.pdbx_strand_id
1 'polypeptide(L)'
;MDSSFFLVVVAAAIGFFILFRKFRFQESNSSSLSLPSPATSVSRNRKHDVFPSFHGADVRKTILSHILESFRRKGIDTFSDNNIERSKSIGLELKEAIRGSKIAIVLLSKNYASSSWCLDELAEIMKCRELLGQIVMTIFYEVDPTDIKKQTGDFGKAFKKTCNGKTKEHVERWRKALEDVATIAGEHSRNCLNEFPHALDIITELQLSKDIQEVPPWVKRMSRLRVLRLNNCNNLKPEISSCTSPCIDAMFPGTQVPACFNHRATSGDSLKIKLKESPLPRTLRFKACIMLVKGNEEMRYDEILMSVDIVIRDEQNDLKVHCYHLINPLLTEHIYTFELEVEEVTSTELVFEFTSYNESNWKIGECGILQIVEVP
;
A
#
# COMPACT_ATOMS: atom_id res chain seq x y z
N MET A 1 -25.79 -19.38 -24.24
CA MET A 1 -25.15 -18.04 -24.22
C MET A 1 -23.72 -18.29 -23.80
N ASP A 2 -22.84 -18.37 -24.79
CA ASP A 2 -21.49 -18.92 -24.63
C ASP A 2 -20.49 -17.88 -24.12
N SER A 3 -19.66 -18.33 -23.17
CA SER A 3 -18.58 -17.60 -22.48
C SER A 3 -17.53 -16.97 -23.44
N SER A 4 -17.54 -17.37 -24.71
CA SER A 4 -16.69 -16.81 -25.78
C SER A 4 -17.10 -15.39 -26.20
N PHE A 5 -18.39 -15.04 -26.13
CA PHE A 5 -18.87 -13.74 -26.60
C PHE A 5 -18.53 -12.58 -25.65
N PHE A 6 -18.32 -12.87 -24.35
CA PHE A 6 -17.97 -11.86 -23.35
C PHE A 6 -16.49 -11.44 -23.44
N LEU A 7 -15.61 -12.35 -23.86
CA LEU A 7 -14.18 -12.08 -24.06
C LEU A 7 -13.90 -11.20 -25.29
N VAL A 8 -14.68 -11.34 -26.36
CA VAL A 8 -14.50 -10.55 -27.60
C VAL A 8 -14.94 -9.10 -27.42
N VAL A 9 -15.97 -8.83 -26.61
CA VAL A 9 -16.48 -7.45 -26.38
C VAL A 9 -15.56 -6.65 -25.45
N VAL A 10 -14.90 -7.31 -24.48
CA VAL A 10 -13.92 -6.66 -23.58
C VAL A 10 -12.61 -6.34 -24.32
N ALA A 11 -12.16 -7.22 -25.24
CA ALA A 11 -10.98 -6.98 -26.07
C ALA A 11 -11.16 -5.79 -27.05
N ALA A 12 -12.37 -5.59 -27.59
CA ALA A 12 -12.66 -4.49 -28.52
C ALA A 12 -12.70 -3.12 -27.83
N ALA A 13 -13.15 -3.03 -26.57
CA ALA A 13 -13.21 -1.78 -25.81
C ALA A 13 -11.81 -1.27 -25.37
N ILE A 14 -10.87 -2.20 -25.11
CA ILE A 14 -9.47 -1.87 -24.77
C ILE A 14 -8.70 -1.44 -26.03
N GLY A 15 -8.98 -2.07 -27.19
CA GLY A 15 -8.40 -1.67 -28.48
C GLY A 15 -8.78 -0.24 -28.90
N PHE A 16 -9.99 0.22 -28.57
CA PHE A 16 -10.46 1.56 -28.94
C PHE A 16 -9.82 2.68 -28.09
N PHE A 17 -9.42 2.39 -26.84
CA PHE A 17 -8.70 3.35 -25.98
C PHE A 17 -7.24 3.58 -26.42
N ILE A 18 -6.64 2.62 -27.12
CA ILE A 18 -5.24 2.69 -27.56
C ILE A 18 -5.09 3.47 -28.88
N LEU A 19 -6.10 3.45 -29.77
CA LEU A 19 -6.04 4.21 -31.02
C LEU A 19 -5.95 5.73 -30.79
N PHE A 20 -6.51 6.25 -29.68
CA PHE A 20 -6.43 7.67 -29.32
C PHE A 20 -5.09 8.09 -28.70
N ARG A 21 -4.31 7.15 -28.14
CA ARG A 21 -2.98 7.47 -27.57
C ARG A 21 -1.88 7.50 -28.62
N LYS A 22 -2.10 6.90 -29.79
CA LYS A 22 -1.13 6.83 -30.90
C LYS A 22 -1.11 8.06 -31.81
N PHE A 23 -2.04 9.02 -31.66
CA PHE A 23 -2.19 10.14 -32.61
C PHE A 23 -1.67 11.51 -32.14
N ARG A 24 -0.72 11.59 -31.20
CA ARG A 24 -0.14 12.90 -30.81
C ARG A 24 1.37 13.04 -30.79
N PHE A 25 2.14 12.13 -31.39
CA PHE A 25 3.57 12.36 -31.54
C PHE A 25 4.09 11.93 -32.91
N GLN A 26 4.05 12.87 -33.85
CA GLN A 26 4.89 12.94 -35.05
C GLN A 26 4.91 14.45 -35.40
N GLU A 27 5.99 15.19 -35.19
CA GLU A 27 7.21 15.39 -36.00
C GLU A 27 8.11 16.37 -35.17
N SER A 28 9.43 16.54 -35.31
CA SER A 28 10.45 16.12 -36.27
C SER A 28 11.87 16.43 -35.72
N ASN A 29 12.83 15.61 -36.16
CA ASN A 29 14.24 15.84 -36.51
C ASN A 29 15.36 16.25 -35.52
N SER A 30 16.52 15.68 -35.87
CA SER A 30 17.83 15.57 -35.22
C SER A 30 18.65 16.85 -35.07
N SER A 31 19.43 16.95 -33.99
CA SER A 31 20.90 17.10 -34.05
C SER A 31 21.52 16.93 -32.65
N SER A 32 22.72 16.33 -32.62
CA SER A 32 23.56 16.08 -31.45
C SER A 32 24.06 17.39 -30.81
N LEU A 33 24.23 17.40 -29.47
CA LEU A 33 25.32 18.07 -28.73
C LEU A 33 25.17 17.89 -27.19
N SER A 34 26.21 17.32 -26.57
CA SER A 34 26.68 17.41 -25.16
C SER A 34 25.68 17.45 -23.98
N LEU A 35 25.74 16.40 -23.15
CA LEU A 35 25.13 16.29 -21.81
C LEU A 35 25.71 17.30 -20.81
N PRO A 36 24.87 18.09 -20.09
CA PRO A 36 25.26 18.70 -18.83
C PRO A 36 25.10 17.71 -17.67
N SER A 37 26.02 17.78 -16.71
CA SER A 37 26.09 16.99 -15.48
C SER A 37 24.74 16.95 -14.71
N PRO A 38 24.47 15.87 -13.95
CA PRO A 38 23.18 15.70 -13.29
C PRO A 38 22.97 16.81 -12.26
N ALA A 39 21.87 17.56 -12.44
CA ALA A 39 21.43 18.53 -11.46
C ALA A 39 21.24 17.82 -10.11
N THR A 40 21.96 18.31 -9.09
CA THR A 40 21.73 18.04 -7.68
C THR A 40 20.22 18.01 -7.41
N SER A 41 19.74 16.91 -6.83
CA SER A 41 18.35 16.72 -6.47
C SER A 41 17.87 17.91 -5.64
N VAL A 42 17.08 18.78 -6.25
CA VAL A 42 16.38 19.84 -5.55
C VAL A 42 15.54 19.16 -4.49
N SER A 43 15.92 19.31 -3.22
CA SER A 43 15.11 18.81 -2.12
C SER A 43 13.74 19.45 -2.27
N ARG A 44 12.73 18.67 -2.70
CA ARG A 44 11.34 19.13 -2.63
C ARG A 44 11.09 19.44 -1.16
N ASN A 45 11.04 20.73 -0.83
CA ASN A 45 10.76 21.25 0.49
C ASN A 45 9.51 20.53 1.02
N ARG A 46 9.72 19.57 1.92
CA ARG A 46 8.65 18.80 2.55
C ARG A 46 7.92 19.77 3.47
N LYS A 47 6.63 20.04 3.21
CA LYS A 47 5.86 20.97 4.04
C LYS A 47 5.12 20.26 5.17
N HIS A 48 4.54 19.06 4.94
CA HIS A 48 3.76 18.29 5.93
C HIS A 48 3.89 16.77 5.74
N ASP A 49 3.62 15.97 6.78
CA ASP A 49 3.59 14.50 6.73
C ASP A 49 2.21 13.96 6.32
N VAL A 50 1.14 14.56 6.87
CA VAL A 50 -0.25 14.10 6.74
C VAL A 50 -1.16 15.21 6.21
N PHE A 51 -1.97 14.91 5.20
CA PHE A 51 -3.03 15.78 4.69
C PHE A 51 -4.42 15.27 5.13
N PRO A 52 -5.15 15.99 6.00
CA PRO A 52 -6.52 15.62 6.35
C PRO A 52 -7.52 16.19 5.33
N SER A 53 -8.35 15.33 4.74
CA SER A 53 -9.44 15.67 3.82
C SER A 53 -10.79 15.34 4.46
N PHE A 54 -11.62 16.35 4.70
CA PHE A 54 -12.85 16.20 5.47
C PHE A 54 -13.85 17.33 5.21
N HIS A 55 -15.12 17.04 5.41
CA HIS A 55 -16.16 18.07 5.40
C HIS A 55 -16.18 18.83 6.73
N GLY A 56 -15.74 20.10 6.73
CA GLY A 56 -15.55 20.85 7.97
C GLY A 56 -16.77 20.93 8.88
N ALA A 57 -17.98 21.02 8.34
CA ALA A 57 -19.19 21.13 9.17
C ALA A 57 -19.52 19.84 9.95
N ASP A 58 -19.06 18.68 9.47
CA ASP A 58 -19.39 17.38 10.09
C ASP A 58 -18.42 17.03 11.21
N VAL A 59 -17.20 17.59 11.18
CA VAL A 59 -16.06 17.04 11.93
C VAL A 59 -15.38 18.07 12.84
N ARG A 60 -15.70 19.37 12.73
CA ARG A 60 -15.02 20.45 13.47
C ARG A 60 -15.07 20.35 15.01
N LYS A 61 -15.73 19.36 15.62
CA LYS A 61 -15.81 19.23 17.09
C LYS A 61 -15.60 17.82 17.69
N THR A 62 -15.30 16.78 16.91
CA THR A 62 -15.27 15.40 17.46
C THR A 62 -14.02 14.61 17.05
N ILE A 63 -14.10 13.75 16.03
CA ILE A 63 -13.11 12.69 15.80
C ILE A 63 -11.79 13.20 15.22
N LEU A 64 -11.83 14.14 14.27
CA LEU A 64 -10.61 14.59 13.60
C LEU A 64 -9.71 15.43 14.50
N SER A 65 -10.26 16.23 15.42
CA SER A 65 -9.43 16.96 16.38
C SER A 65 -8.65 16.00 17.29
N HIS A 66 -9.25 14.88 17.70
CA HIS A 66 -8.55 13.83 18.45
C HIS A 66 -7.48 13.11 17.60
N ILE A 67 -7.80 12.79 16.34
CA ILE A 67 -6.85 12.17 15.41
C ILE A 67 -5.63 13.08 15.17
N LEU A 68 -5.88 14.36 14.84
CA LEU A 68 -4.83 15.35 14.60
C LEU A 68 -4.01 15.61 15.87
N GLU A 69 -4.65 15.68 17.04
CA GLU A 69 -3.95 15.81 18.31
C GLU A 69 -3.05 14.61 18.63
N SER A 70 -3.52 13.39 18.33
CA SER A 70 -2.71 12.17 18.46
C SER A 70 -1.49 12.21 17.53
N PHE A 71 -1.63 12.68 16.29
CA PHE A 71 -0.49 12.85 15.39
C PHE A 71 0.49 13.89 15.91
N ARG A 72 -0.01 15.04 16.38
CA ARG A 72 0.81 16.10 16.97
C ARG A 72 1.62 15.61 18.17
N ARG A 73 0.99 14.85 19.08
CA ARG A 73 1.67 14.23 20.24
C ARG A 73 2.74 13.21 19.84
N LYS A 74 2.64 12.62 18.65
CA LYS A 74 3.60 11.65 18.10
C LYS A 74 4.63 12.29 17.16
N GLY A 75 4.65 13.62 17.05
CA GLY A 75 5.61 14.37 16.22
C GLY A 75 5.38 14.24 14.72
N ILE A 76 4.16 13.90 14.30
CA ILE A 76 3.76 13.80 12.90
C ILE A 76 3.15 15.13 12.48
N ASP A 77 3.72 15.80 11.47
CA ASP A 77 3.24 17.11 11.04
C ASP A 77 1.99 16.98 10.14
N THR A 78 0.89 17.58 10.56
CA THR A 78 -0.38 17.54 9.85
C THR A 78 -0.69 18.89 9.23
N PHE A 79 -1.05 18.90 7.95
CA PHE A 79 -1.53 20.11 7.30
C PHE A 79 -2.80 20.62 7.99
N SER A 80 -2.83 21.93 8.28
CA SER A 80 -3.98 22.59 8.89
C SER A 80 -4.61 23.58 7.91
N ASP A 81 -5.84 23.27 7.48
CA ASP A 81 -6.66 24.09 6.58
C ASP A 81 -7.32 25.29 7.29
N ASN A 82 -6.95 25.59 8.55
CA ASN A 82 -7.64 26.58 9.40
C ASN A 82 -7.60 28.02 8.86
N ASN A 83 -6.68 28.32 7.94
CA ASN A 83 -6.46 29.68 7.41
C ASN A 83 -6.74 29.80 5.89
N ILE A 84 -7.33 28.79 5.25
CA ILE A 84 -7.59 28.83 3.80
C ILE A 84 -9.05 29.17 3.55
N GLU A 85 -9.29 30.18 2.73
CA GLU A 85 -10.62 30.48 2.21
C GLU A 85 -11.08 29.35 1.28
N ARG A 86 -12.09 28.61 1.73
CA ARG A 86 -12.71 27.55 0.93
C ARG A 86 -13.48 28.18 -0.24
N SER A 87 -12.94 28.00 -1.44
CA SER A 87 -13.52 28.48 -2.70
C SER A 87 -14.33 27.36 -3.40
N LYS A 88 -14.78 27.59 -4.65
CA LYS A 88 -15.45 26.56 -5.45
C LYS A 88 -14.49 25.47 -5.96
N SER A 89 -13.17 25.72 -5.97
CA SER A 89 -12.12 24.82 -6.46
C SER A 89 -10.83 24.96 -5.66
N ILE A 90 -10.11 23.85 -5.46
CA ILE A 90 -8.86 23.86 -4.68
C ILE A 90 -7.76 24.71 -5.34
N GLY A 91 -7.13 25.58 -4.55
CA GLY A 91 -6.03 26.45 -4.98
C GLY A 91 -4.71 25.69 -5.19
N LEU A 92 -3.73 26.37 -5.79
CA LEU A 92 -2.40 25.79 -6.06
C LEU A 92 -1.70 25.34 -4.77
N GLU A 93 -1.75 26.16 -3.72
CA GLU A 93 -1.13 25.86 -2.42
C GLU A 93 -1.69 24.58 -1.80
N LEU A 94 -3.01 24.35 -1.91
CA LEU A 94 -3.61 23.12 -1.40
C LEU A 94 -3.19 21.90 -2.21
N LYS A 95 -3.13 22.01 -3.54
CA LYS A 95 -2.62 20.92 -4.39
C LYS A 95 -1.17 20.57 -4.05
N GLU A 96 -0.35 21.58 -3.77
CA GLU A 96 1.03 21.37 -3.32
C GLU A 96 1.11 20.74 -1.93
N ALA A 97 0.23 21.12 -1.00
CA ALA A 97 0.13 20.48 0.31
C ALA A 97 -0.28 19.00 0.19
N ILE A 98 -1.28 18.69 -0.66
CA ILE A 98 -1.69 17.30 -0.96
C ILE A 98 -0.51 16.53 -1.55
N ARG A 99 0.12 17.05 -2.60
CA ARG A 99 1.26 16.38 -3.29
C ARG A 99 2.50 16.25 -2.39
N GLY A 100 2.69 17.19 -1.47
CA GLY A 100 3.81 17.23 -0.54
C GLY A 100 3.65 16.28 0.65
N SER A 101 2.41 15.89 0.96
CA SER A 101 2.08 15.00 2.07
C SER A 101 2.27 13.53 1.69
N LYS A 102 2.77 12.71 2.62
CA LYS A 102 2.97 11.27 2.38
C LYS A 102 1.71 10.45 2.63
N ILE A 103 0.91 10.88 3.59
CA ILE A 103 -0.33 10.25 3.99
C ILE A 103 -1.46 11.26 3.75
N ALA A 104 -2.55 10.80 3.14
CA ALA A 104 -3.80 11.52 3.09
C ALA A 104 -4.85 10.77 3.92
N ILE A 105 -5.52 11.44 4.85
CA ILE A 105 -6.60 10.86 5.65
C ILE A 105 -7.90 11.43 5.14
N VAL A 106 -8.73 10.60 4.54
CA VAL A 106 -10.02 10.97 3.97
C VAL A 106 -11.12 10.52 4.92
N LEU A 107 -11.71 11.48 5.62
CA LEU A 107 -12.88 11.23 6.46
C LEU A 107 -14.14 11.45 5.63
N LEU A 108 -14.71 10.34 5.18
CA LEU A 108 -15.91 10.28 4.37
C LEU A 108 -17.13 10.27 5.30
N SER A 109 -17.86 11.38 5.32
CA SER A 109 -19.12 11.56 6.04
C SER A 109 -20.28 11.64 5.06
N LYS A 110 -21.52 11.59 5.57
CA LYS A 110 -22.74 11.79 4.75
C LYS A 110 -22.72 13.08 3.92
N ASN A 111 -22.13 14.17 4.44
CA ASN A 111 -22.08 15.45 3.73
C ASN A 111 -20.76 15.71 2.98
N TYR A 112 -19.82 14.76 2.93
CA TYR A 112 -18.57 14.94 2.18
C TYR A 112 -18.82 15.32 0.72
N ALA A 113 -19.74 14.61 0.06
CA ALA A 113 -20.10 14.87 -1.33
C ALA A 113 -20.95 16.13 -1.55
N SER A 114 -21.34 16.86 -0.50
CA SER A 114 -22.03 18.15 -0.61
C SER A 114 -21.08 19.31 -0.94
N SER A 115 -19.77 19.08 -0.86
CA SER A 115 -18.72 20.08 -1.08
C SER A 115 -17.91 19.76 -2.34
N SER A 116 -18.00 20.61 -3.36
CA SER A 116 -17.14 20.45 -4.56
C SER A 116 -15.66 20.56 -4.22
N TRP A 117 -15.33 21.30 -3.16
CA TRP A 117 -13.97 21.40 -2.64
C TRP A 117 -13.46 20.05 -2.12
N CYS A 118 -14.25 19.34 -1.29
CA CYS A 118 -13.88 18.03 -0.77
C CYS A 118 -13.75 16.97 -1.89
N LEU A 119 -14.58 17.08 -2.94
CA LEU A 119 -14.49 16.22 -4.12
C LEU A 119 -13.24 16.52 -4.97
N ASP A 120 -12.83 17.79 -5.05
CA ASP A 120 -11.59 18.19 -5.71
C ASP A 120 -10.35 17.73 -4.93
N GLU A 121 -10.35 17.86 -3.60
CA GLU A 121 -9.30 17.30 -2.73
C GLU A 121 -9.16 15.79 -2.95
N LEU A 122 -10.28 15.06 -2.89
CA LEU A 122 -10.29 13.62 -3.09
C LEU A 122 -9.74 13.24 -4.47
N ALA A 123 -10.14 13.93 -5.53
CA ALA A 123 -9.64 13.64 -6.87
C ALA A 123 -8.12 13.88 -7.00
N GLU A 124 -7.57 14.91 -6.34
CA GLU A 124 -6.13 15.15 -6.34
C GLU A 124 -5.38 14.11 -5.47
N ILE A 125 -5.95 13.71 -4.33
CA ILE A 125 -5.41 12.66 -3.45
C ILE A 125 -5.33 11.33 -4.22
N MET A 126 -6.41 10.92 -4.88
CA MET A 126 -6.44 9.67 -5.63
C MET A 126 -5.46 9.68 -6.81
N LYS A 127 -5.27 10.84 -7.44
CA LYS A 127 -4.20 11.03 -8.44
C LYS A 127 -2.81 10.91 -7.83
N CYS A 128 -2.57 11.47 -6.64
CA CYS A 128 -1.29 11.35 -5.94
C CYS A 128 -1.02 9.92 -5.46
N ARG A 129 -2.06 9.18 -5.04
CA ARG A 129 -1.96 7.75 -4.73
C ARG A 129 -1.42 6.96 -5.91
N GLU A 130 -2.00 7.18 -7.10
CA GLU A 130 -1.61 6.47 -8.31
C GLU A 130 -0.22 6.88 -8.82
N LEU A 131 0.07 8.18 -8.87
CA LEU A 131 1.29 8.70 -9.52
C LEU A 131 2.51 8.82 -8.59
N LEU A 132 2.28 9.06 -7.29
CA LEU A 132 3.34 9.35 -6.31
C LEU A 132 3.44 8.28 -5.23
N GLY A 133 2.55 7.28 -5.23
CA GLY A 133 2.48 6.27 -4.18
C GLY A 133 2.07 6.85 -2.83
N GLN A 134 1.29 7.93 -2.81
CA GLN A 134 0.75 8.52 -1.57
C GLN A 134 -0.15 7.50 -0.86
N ILE A 135 0.04 7.34 0.45
CA ILE A 135 -0.81 6.48 1.28
C ILE A 135 -2.14 7.18 1.50
N VAL A 136 -3.25 6.49 1.27
CA VAL A 136 -4.60 7.02 1.52
C VAL A 136 -5.28 6.18 2.59
N MET A 137 -5.69 6.82 3.67
CA MET A 137 -6.47 6.22 4.75
C MET A 137 -7.92 6.69 4.66
N THR A 138 -8.87 5.78 4.78
CA THR A 138 -10.30 6.10 4.72
C THR A 138 -10.97 5.87 6.06
N ILE A 139 -11.78 6.84 6.49
CA ILE A 139 -12.63 6.75 7.67
C ILE A 139 -14.07 6.95 7.20
N PHE A 140 -14.89 5.92 7.31
CA PHE A 140 -16.30 5.96 6.94
C PHE A 140 -17.12 6.37 8.16
N TYR A 141 -17.39 7.67 8.28
CA TYR A 141 -18.09 8.27 9.40
C TYR A 141 -19.60 8.28 9.16
N GLU A 142 -20.31 7.37 9.84
CA GLU A 142 -21.77 7.20 9.76
C GLU A 142 -22.30 7.03 8.31
N VAL A 143 -21.48 6.48 7.42
CA VAL A 143 -21.82 6.27 6.01
C VAL A 143 -21.39 4.88 5.57
N ASP A 144 -22.18 4.25 4.72
CA ASP A 144 -21.84 2.95 4.13
C ASP A 144 -20.88 3.16 2.94
N PRO A 145 -19.74 2.45 2.86
CA PRO A 145 -18.87 2.51 1.68
C PRO A 145 -19.58 2.17 0.38
N THR A 146 -20.63 1.35 0.42
CA THR A 146 -21.46 1.04 -0.75
C THR A 146 -22.18 2.27 -1.27
N ASP A 147 -22.68 3.13 -0.37
CA ASP A 147 -23.33 4.39 -0.75
C ASP A 147 -22.33 5.38 -1.35
N ILE A 148 -21.06 5.33 -0.91
CA ILE A 148 -19.99 6.13 -1.50
C ILE A 148 -19.61 5.58 -2.87
N LYS A 149 -19.39 4.27 -2.98
CA LYS A 149 -18.97 3.58 -4.19
C LYS A 149 -20.00 3.69 -5.30
N LYS A 150 -21.29 3.58 -4.98
CA LYS A 150 -22.39 3.63 -5.96
C LYS A 150 -23.06 5.01 -6.04
N GLN A 151 -22.64 5.94 -5.20
CA GLN A 151 -23.25 7.26 -5.01
C GLN A 151 -24.78 7.14 -4.80
N THR A 152 -25.17 6.30 -3.85
CA THR A 152 -26.57 6.02 -3.46
C THR A 152 -26.90 6.62 -2.09
N GLY A 153 -28.15 6.48 -1.65
CA GLY A 153 -28.60 6.99 -0.35
C GLY A 153 -28.51 8.51 -0.24
N ASP A 154 -28.34 9.01 0.97
CA ASP A 154 -28.21 10.45 1.23
C ASP A 154 -26.89 11.03 0.70
N PHE A 155 -25.82 10.23 0.70
CA PHE A 155 -24.55 10.59 0.09
C PHE A 155 -24.72 10.87 -1.41
N GLY A 156 -25.43 10.00 -2.13
CA GLY A 156 -25.77 10.16 -3.54
C GLY A 156 -26.62 11.39 -3.84
N LYS A 157 -27.59 11.70 -2.98
CA LYS A 157 -28.40 12.94 -3.10
C LYS A 157 -27.50 14.17 -2.97
N ALA A 158 -26.59 14.20 -2.00
CA ALA A 158 -25.63 15.28 -1.82
C ALA A 158 -24.71 15.41 -3.05
N PHE A 159 -24.17 14.30 -3.53
CA PHE A 159 -23.32 14.26 -4.73
C PHE A 159 -24.05 14.82 -5.96
N LYS A 160 -25.27 14.35 -6.24
CA LYS A 160 -26.06 14.80 -7.39
C LYS A 160 -26.33 16.31 -7.34
N LYS A 161 -26.62 16.84 -6.15
CA LYS A 161 -26.81 18.29 -5.96
C LYS A 161 -25.53 19.07 -6.26
N THR A 162 -24.37 18.60 -5.81
CA THR A 162 -23.07 19.23 -6.07
C THR A 162 -22.67 19.18 -7.55
N CYS A 163 -23.09 18.15 -8.27
CA CYS A 163 -22.85 17.99 -9.70
C CYS A 163 -23.71 18.91 -10.58
N ASN A 164 -24.77 19.53 -10.06
CA ASN A 164 -25.60 20.44 -10.84
C ASN A 164 -24.78 21.64 -11.35
N GLY A 165 -24.83 21.87 -12.67
CA GLY A 165 -24.08 22.94 -13.33
C GLY A 165 -22.58 22.66 -13.51
N LYS A 166 -22.11 21.43 -13.25
CA LYS A 166 -20.74 21.01 -13.53
C LYS A 166 -20.64 20.30 -14.90
N THR A 167 -19.46 20.37 -15.52
CA THR A 167 -19.19 19.67 -16.77
C THR A 167 -19.18 18.16 -16.55
N LYS A 168 -19.52 17.38 -17.58
CA LYS A 168 -19.50 15.91 -17.52
C LYS A 168 -18.13 15.37 -17.07
N GLU A 169 -17.05 15.97 -17.57
CA GLU A 169 -15.67 15.61 -17.21
C GLU A 169 -15.39 15.78 -15.71
N HIS A 170 -15.85 16.88 -15.10
CA HIS A 170 -15.68 17.09 -13.66
C HIS A 170 -16.46 16.06 -12.84
N VAL A 171 -17.70 15.77 -13.24
CA VAL A 171 -18.55 14.79 -12.56
C VAL A 171 -17.95 13.40 -12.65
N GLU A 172 -17.43 13.01 -13.81
CA GLU A 172 -16.78 11.70 -14.02
C GLU A 172 -15.52 11.56 -13.17
N ARG A 173 -14.69 12.60 -13.12
CA ARG A 173 -13.49 12.62 -12.27
C ARG A 173 -13.84 12.41 -10.79
N TRP A 174 -14.86 13.11 -10.29
CA TRP A 174 -15.29 12.93 -8.90
C TRP A 174 -15.91 11.54 -8.67
N ARG A 175 -16.71 11.03 -9.61
CA ARG A 175 -17.29 9.69 -9.51
C ARG A 175 -16.21 8.62 -9.40
N LYS A 176 -15.23 8.65 -10.32
CA LYS A 176 -14.10 7.73 -10.29
C LYS A 176 -13.33 7.80 -8.97
N ALA A 177 -13.06 9.01 -8.46
CA ALA A 177 -12.36 9.17 -7.20
C ALA A 177 -13.15 8.58 -6.01
N LEU A 178 -14.48 8.72 -5.99
CA LEU A 178 -15.37 8.13 -4.98
C LEU A 178 -15.46 6.60 -5.09
N GLU A 179 -15.53 6.08 -6.31
CA GLU A 179 -15.50 4.63 -6.56
C GLU A 179 -14.18 4.03 -6.08
N ASP A 180 -13.05 4.61 -6.48
CA ASP A 180 -11.72 4.13 -6.17
C ASP A 180 -11.44 4.22 -4.66
N VAL A 181 -11.77 5.35 -4.00
CA VAL A 181 -11.53 5.51 -2.55
C VAL A 181 -12.36 4.54 -1.70
N ALA A 182 -13.58 4.18 -2.15
CA ALA A 182 -14.42 3.22 -1.45
C ALA A 182 -13.93 1.77 -1.56
N THR A 183 -12.97 1.48 -2.45
CA THR A 183 -12.29 0.16 -2.51
C THR A 183 -11.13 0.06 -1.53
N ILE A 184 -10.65 1.19 -0.99
CA ILE A 184 -9.58 1.19 0.00
C ILE A 184 -10.18 0.73 1.32
N ALA A 185 -9.59 -0.32 1.91
CA ALA A 185 -9.95 -0.79 3.23
C ALA A 185 -9.89 0.36 4.24
N GLY A 186 -10.98 0.56 4.98
CA GLY A 186 -11.13 1.66 5.92
C GLY A 186 -12.08 1.32 7.05
N GLU A 187 -11.99 2.09 8.12
CA GLU A 187 -12.73 1.81 9.36
C GLU A 187 -14.13 2.43 9.32
N HIS A 188 -15.11 1.69 9.85
CA HIS A 188 -16.50 2.13 9.93
C HIS A 188 -16.78 2.69 11.31
N SER A 189 -17.01 4.00 11.38
CA SER A 189 -17.38 4.64 12.63
C SER A 189 -18.89 4.78 12.70
N ARG A 190 -19.56 3.84 13.40
CA ARG A 190 -21.00 3.93 13.73
C ARG A 190 -21.28 4.53 15.12
N ASN A 191 -20.29 4.54 16.02
CA ASN A 191 -20.38 5.12 17.37
C ASN A 191 -19.00 5.70 17.75
N CYS A 192 -18.85 7.02 17.81
CA CYS A 192 -17.61 7.64 18.27
C CYS A 192 -17.62 7.85 19.78
N LEU A 193 -16.57 7.36 20.44
CA LEU A 193 -15.60 8.17 21.23
C LEU A 193 -14.74 7.29 22.17
N ASN A 194 -15.16 6.05 22.45
CA ASN A 194 -14.42 5.18 23.38
C ASN A 194 -13.40 4.23 22.70
N GLU A 195 -13.47 4.05 21.38
CA GLU A 195 -12.62 3.07 20.64
C GLU A 195 -11.51 3.70 19.78
N PHE A 196 -11.34 5.03 19.77
CA PHE A 196 -10.30 5.72 19.00
C PHE A 196 -9.15 6.33 19.84
N PRO A 197 -8.57 5.66 20.86
CA PRO A 197 -7.41 6.23 21.53
C PRO A 197 -6.18 6.34 20.60
N HIS A 198 -6.12 5.57 19.51
CA HIS A 198 -4.94 5.51 18.63
C HIS A 198 -5.30 5.39 17.14
N ALA A 199 -5.42 6.52 16.43
CA ALA A 199 -5.62 6.54 14.98
C ALA A 199 -4.53 5.78 14.18
N LEU A 200 -3.35 5.57 14.78
CA LEU A 200 -2.28 4.73 14.21
C LEU A 200 -2.60 3.24 14.24
N ASP A 201 -3.44 2.78 15.16
CA ASP A 201 -3.83 1.36 15.29
C ASP A 201 -4.86 0.97 14.22
N ILE A 202 -5.31 1.92 13.40
CA ILE A 202 -6.13 1.65 12.22
C ILE A 202 -5.26 1.20 11.03
N ILE A 203 -3.98 1.54 11.05
CA ILE A 203 -3.10 1.36 9.88
C ILE A 203 -2.67 -0.09 9.82
N THR A 204 -3.30 -0.85 8.93
CA THR A 204 -2.94 -2.25 8.63
C THR A 204 -1.93 -2.37 7.51
N GLU A 205 -1.77 -1.33 6.68
CA GLU A 205 -0.85 -1.29 5.55
C GLU A 205 -0.15 0.08 5.43
N LEU A 206 1.17 0.08 5.30
CA LEU A 206 1.99 1.28 5.17
C LEU A 206 2.97 1.15 4.00
N GLN A 207 3.01 2.14 3.11
CA GLN A 207 3.98 2.19 2.00
C GLN A 207 4.82 3.47 2.06
N LEU A 208 6.13 3.34 2.26
CA LEU A 208 7.08 4.45 2.28
C LEU A 208 7.90 4.42 0.99
N SER A 209 7.83 5.49 0.20
CA SER A 209 8.50 5.59 -1.12
C SER A 209 9.64 6.61 -1.18
N LYS A 210 9.98 7.23 -0.05
CA LYS A 210 10.98 8.30 0.01
C LYS A 210 12.17 7.83 0.81
N ASP A 211 13.34 7.92 0.20
CA ASP A 211 14.61 7.47 0.75
C ASP A 211 14.77 7.88 2.23
N ILE A 212 14.67 6.86 3.08
CA ILE A 212 14.78 6.94 4.55
C ILE A 212 15.99 6.12 4.96
N GLN A 213 16.77 6.64 5.90
CA GLN A 213 17.93 5.91 6.43
C GLN A 213 17.52 4.87 7.47
N GLU A 214 16.40 5.10 8.16
CA GLU A 214 15.84 4.21 9.17
C GLU A 214 14.31 4.23 9.11
N VAL A 215 13.67 3.10 9.42
CA VAL A 215 12.22 3.01 9.59
C VAL A 215 11.83 3.90 10.78
N PRO A 216 10.96 4.92 10.59
CA PRO A 216 10.60 5.82 11.67
C PRO A 216 10.06 5.07 12.90
N PRO A 217 10.42 5.45 14.14
CA PRO A 217 9.99 4.74 15.34
C PRO A 217 8.47 4.60 15.52
N TRP A 218 7.69 5.51 14.93
CA TRP A 218 6.23 5.45 14.97
C TRP A 218 5.64 4.27 14.19
N VAL A 219 6.35 3.74 13.17
CA VAL A 219 5.91 2.55 12.41
C VAL A 219 5.85 1.35 13.35
N LYS A 220 6.85 1.20 14.22
CA LYS A 220 6.90 0.15 15.25
C LYS A 220 5.82 0.29 16.32
N ARG A 221 5.18 1.47 16.41
CA ARG A 221 4.10 1.76 17.37
C ARG A 221 2.70 1.53 16.77
N MET A 222 2.61 1.03 15.53
CA MET A 222 1.36 0.67 14.87
C MET A 222 1.03 -0.80 15.18
N SER A 223 0.25 -1.04 16.24
CA SER A 223 -0.02 -2.39 16.75
C SER A 223 -0.73 -3.31 15.75
N ARG A 224 -1.48 -2.73 14.80
CA ARG A 224 -2.25 -3.46 13.77
C ARG A 224 -1.59 -3.46 12.39
N LEU A 225 -0.36 -2.95 12.24
CA LEU A 225 0.33 -2.89 10.95
C LEU A 225 0.72 -4.29 10.49
N ARG A 226 -0.02 -4.81 9.50
CA ARG A 226 0.19 -6.14 8.91
C ARG A 226 1.09 -6.09 7.67
N VAL A 227 1.07 -4.99 6.93
CA VAL A 227 1.79 -4.85 5.66
C VAL A 227 2.69 -3.62 5.65
N LEU A 228 3.99 -3.78 5.41
CA LEU A 228 4.95 -2.66 5.29
C LEU A 228 5.71 -2.72 3.97
N ARG A 229 5.57 -1.71 3.11
CA ARG A 229 6.28 -1.62 1.83
C ARG A 229 7.25 -0.44 1.80
N LEU A 230 8.55 -0.70 1.69
CA LEU A 230 9.58 0.32 1.60
C LEU A 230 10.11 0.38 0.17
N ASN A 231 9.48 1.19 -0.67
CA ASN A 231 9.81 1.31 -2.08
C ASN A 231 10.96 2.30 -2.25
N ASN A 232 11.99 1.96 -3.02
CA ASN A 232 13.06 2.89 -3.40
C ASN A 232 13.73 3.58 -2.18
N CYS A 233 13.83 2.87 -1.05
CA CYS A 233 14.44 3.36 0.18
C CYS A 233 15.92 2.97 0.26
N ASN A 234 16.70 3.32 -0.77
CA ASN A 234 18.02 2.74 -1.03
C ASN A 234 19.07 2.97 0.08
N ASN A 235 18.87 3.98 0.94
CA ASN A 235 19.76 4.26 2.08
C ASN A 235 19.35 3.57 3.39
N LEU A 236 18.26 2.79 3.39
CA LEU A 236 17.83 2.03 4.55
C LEU A 236 18.81 0.88 4.80
N LYS A 237 19.14 0.62 6.07
CA LYS A 237 19.78 -0.65 6.47
C LYS A 237 18.69 -1.71 6.67
N PRO A 238 18.46 -2.62 5.71
CA PRO A 238 17.36 -3.57 5.80
C PRO A 238 17.58 -4.62 6.89
N GLU A 239 18.85 -4.96 7.17
CA GLU A 239 19.20 -6.07 8.05
C GLU A 239 18.51 -6.03 9.40
N ILE A 240 18.42 -4.89 10.09
CA ILE A 240 17.76 -4.86 11.41
C ILE A 240 16.23 -4.79 11.25
N SER A 241 15.77 -4.11 10.21
CA SER A 241 14.35 -3.79 10.00
C SER A 241 13.55 -5.02 9.55
N SER A 242 14.08 -5.84 8.64
CA SER A 242 13.40 -7.03 8.13
C SER A 242 13.22 -8.10 9.22
N CYS A 243 14.23 -8.29 10.06
CA CYS A 243 14.22 -9.35 11.07
C CYS A 243 13.29 -9.02 12.23
N THR A 244 13.20 -7.74 12.60
CA THR A 244 12.41 -7.28 13.75
C THR A 244 11.01 -6.77 13.38
N SER A 245 10.67 -6.72 12.10
CA SER A 245 9.33 -6.29 11.64
C SER A 245 8.22 -7.18 12.23
N PRO A 246 7.19 -6.62 12.89
CA PRO A 246 6.02 -7.39 13.31
C PRO A 246 4.99 -7.56 12.19
N CYS A 247 5.28 -7.05 10.97
CA CYS A 247 4.37 -7.16 9.85
C CYS A 247 4.37 -8.57 9.27
N ILE A 248 3.17 -9.05 8.95
CA ILE A 248 2.95 -10.33 8.28
C ILE A 248 3.58 -10.32 6.90
N ASP A 249 3.34 -9.27 6.13
CA ASP A 249 4.00 -9.07 4.84
C ASP A 249 4.84 -7.80 4.91
N ALA A 250 6.09 -7.87 4.51
CA ALA A 250 6.88 -6.67 4.35
C ALA A 250 7.86 -6.74 3.19
N MET A 251 8.11 -5.57 2.59
CA MET A 251 9.05 -5.38 1.50
C MET A 251 10.10 -4.37 1.93
N PHE A 252 11.37 -4.77 1.85
CA PHE A 252 12.51 -3.93 2.19
C PHE A 252 13.45 -3.83 0.98
N PRO A 253 14.16 -2.70 0.82
CA PRO A 253 15.29 -2.64 -0.12
C PRO A 253 16.34 -3.66 0.30
N GLY A 254 16.95 -4.37 -0.63
CA GLY A 254 17.96 -5.39 -0.35
C GLY A 254 18.22 -6.30 -1.54
N THR A 255 19.48 -6.62 -1.77
CA THR A 255 19.92 -7.49 -2.88
C THR A 255 20.22 -8.92 -2.45
N GLN A 256 20.13 -9.22 -1.15
CA GLN A 256 20.45 -10.52 -0.55
C GLN A 256 19.58 -10.75 0.68
N VAL A 257 19.33 -12.02 1.02
CA VAL A 257 18.63 -12.38 2.25
C VAL A 257 19.52 -12.04 3.47
N PRO A 258 19.03 -11.21 4.43
CA PRO A 258 19.82 -10.74 5.56
C PRO A 258 20.41 -11.85 6.45
N ALA A 259 21.57 -11.60 7.05
CA ALA A 259 22.27 -12.59 7.89
C ALA A 259 21.50 -13.04 9.13
N CYS A 260 20.48 -12.29 9.57
CA CYS A 260 19.63 -12.67 10.69
C CYS A 260 18.75 -13.89 10.38
N PHE A 261 18.46 -14.16 9.10
CA PHE A 261 17.83 -15.39 8.66
C PHE A 261 18.89 -16.47 8.76
N ASN A 262 18.84 -17.25 9.84
CA ASN A 262 19.90 -18.17 10.23
C ASN A 262 19.90 -19.46 9.38
N HIS A 263 18.81 -19.73 8.67
CA HIS A 263 18.73 -20.75 7.62
C HIS A 263 18.57 -20.05 6.27
N ARG A 264 19.48 -20.28 5.32
CA ARG A 264 19.50 -19.62 4.00
C ARG A 264 19.88 -20.59 2.90
N ALA A 265 19.30 -20.41 1.72
CA ALA A 265 19.69 -21.08 0.50
C ALA A 265 20.00 -20.01 -0.56
N THR A 266 21.20 -20.12 -1.15
CA THR A 266 21.69 -19.24 -2.23
C THR A 266 21.29 -19.72 -3.61
N SER A 267 20.71 -20.92 -3.69
CA SER A 267 20.18 -21.53 -4.89
C SER A 267 19.24 -22.65 -4.45
N GLY A 268 17.97 -22.57 -4.83
CA GLY A 268 16.96 -23.56 -4.48
C GLY A 268 15.71 -22.94 -3.88
N ASP A 269 14.61 -23.65 -4.06
CA ASP A 269 13.27 -23.34 -3.59
C ASP A 269 12.93 -24.07 -2.30
N SER A 270 13.90 -24.68 -1.61
CA SER A 270 13.64 -25.44 -0.38
C SER A 270 14.70 -25.27 0.70
N LEU A 271 14.26 -25.35 1.96
CA LEU A 271 15.09 -25.24 3.16
C LEU A 271 14.67 -26.28 4.20
N LYS A 272 15.64 -27.03 4.72
CA LYS A 272 15.43 -27.91 5.87
C LYS A 272 16.00 -27.25 7.13
N ILE A 273 15.20 -27.12 8.17
CA ILE A 273 15.59 -26.50 9.44
C ILE A 273 15.55 -27.51 10.58
N LYS A 274 16.39 -27.29 11.60
CA LYS A 274 16.36 -28.03 12.87
C LYS A 274 15.90 -27.11 13.99
N LEU A 275 14.81 -27.48 14.63
CA LEU A 275 14.27 -26.80 15.80
C LEU A 275 15.17 -27.05 17.01
N LYS A 276 15.39 -26.02 17.82
CA LYS A 276 16.29 -26.09 18.99
C LYS A 276 15.53 -26.37 20.30
N GLU A 277 14.21 -26.32 20.27
CA GLU A 277 13.36 -26.40 21.45
C GLU A 277 12.96 -27.85 21.77
N SER A 278 12.91 -28.18 23.06
CA SER A 278 12.39 -29.44 23.57
C SER A 278 11.87 -29.23 25.00
N PRO A 279 10.57 -29.46 25.28
CA PRO A 279 9.51 -29.85 24.35
C PRO A 279 9.16 -28.75 23.34
N LEU A 280 8.58 -29.14 22.20
CA LEU A 280 8.11 -28.18 21.20
C LEU A 280 6.84 -27.46 21.69
N PRO A 281 6.71 -26.14 21.46
CA PRO A 281 5.48 -25.42 21.75
C PRO A 281 4.35 -25.87 20.80
N ARG A 282 3.10 -25.63 21.20
CA ARG A 282 1.92 -25.98 20.38
C ARG A 282 1.88 -25.26 19.04
N THR A 283 2.36 -24.02 19.04
CA THR A 283 2.38 -23.14 17.88
C THR A 283 3.82 -22.63 17.73
N LEU A 284 4.35 -22.75 16.51
CA LEU A 284 5.65 -22.23 16.12
C LEU A 284 5.44 -21.10 15.12
N ARG A 285 6.17 -20.00 15.31
CA ARG A 285 6.17 -18.87 14.41
C ARG A 285 7.51 -18.72 13.73
N PHE A 286 7.46 -18.40 12.44
CA PHE A 286 8.64 -18.19 11.61
C PHE A 286 8.48 -16.90 10.83
N LYS A 287 9.62 -16.37 10.40
CA LYS A 287 9.68 -15.37 9.35
C LYS A 287 10.43 -15.96 8.16
N ALA A 288 9.76 -16.02 7.03
CA ALA A 288 10.39 -16.26 5.75
C ALA A 288 10.91 -14.96 5.14
N CYS A 289 11.97 -15.05 4.34
CA CYS A 289 12.46 -13.98 3.50
C CYS A 289 12.83 -14.56 2.15
N ILE A 290 12.41 -13.88 1.08
CA ILE A 290 12.84 -14.21 -0.29
C ILE A 290 13.42 -12.97 -0.96
N MET A 291 14.33 -13.21 -1.89
CA MET A 291 14.84 -12.19 -2.80
C MET A 291 14.50 -12.64 -4.22
N LEU A 292 13.89 -11.74 -4.99
CA LEU A 292 13.45 -12.05 -6.35
C LEU A 292 14.50 -11.60 -7.36
N VAL A 293 14.74 -12.45 -8.36
CA VAL A 293 15.58 -12.16 -9.52
C VAL A 293 14.72 -12.12 -10.77
N LYS A 294 15.02 -11.16 -11.65
CA LYS A 294 14.31 -10.99 -12.91
C LYS A 294 15.06 -11.67 -14.05
N GLY A 295 14.34 -12.44 -14.87
CA GLY A 295 14.86 -13.02 -16.12
C GLY A 295 15.14 -11.96 -17.21
N ASN A 296 15.82 -12.39 -18.27
CA ASN A 296 16.42 -11.52 -19.30
C ASN A 296 15.46 -10.98 -20.39
N GLU A 297 14.14 -10.98 -20.18
CA GLU A 297 13.16 -10.60 -21.21
C GLU A 297 12.44 -9.27 -20.91
N GLU A 298 11.96 -8.60 -21.98
CA GLU A 298 11.26 -7.31 -21.92
C GLU A 298 9.95 -7.41 -21.11
N MET A 299 9.67 -6.38 -20.30
CA MET A 299 8.47 -6.33 -19.46
C MET A 299 7.19 -6.32 -20.29
N ARG A 300 6.27 -7.24 -19.98
CA ARG A 300 4.85 -7.09 -20.30
C ARG A 300 4.13 -6.37 -19.15
N TYR A 301 2.98 -5.75 -19.42
CA TYR A 301 2.24 -4.92 -18.44
C TYR A 301 1.60 -5.73 -17.29
N ASP A 302 1.58 -7.05 -17.42
CA ASP A 302 1.09 -8.06 -16.46
C ASP A 302 2.12 -8.44 -15.37
N GLU A 303 3.38 -7.95 -15.45
CA GLU A 303 4.49 -8.34 -14.56
C GLU A 303 4.60 -7.59 -13.21
N ILE A 304 3.50 -7.05 -12.65
CA ILE A 304 3.55 -6.19 -11.44
C ILE A 304 3.21 -6.96 -10.15
N LEU A 305 2.63 -8.16 -10.28
CA LEU A 305 2.13 -8.99 -9.19
C LEU A 305 2.67 -10.42 -9.31
N MET A 306 3.07 -11.02 -8.19
CA MET A 306 3.39 -12.45 -8.07
C MET A 306 2.67 -13.04 -6.87
N SER A 307 2.28 -14.31 -6.93
CA SER A 307 1.90 -15.08 -5.75
C SER A 307 3.00 -16.07 -5.37
N VAL A 308 3.26 -16.22 -4.07
CA VAL A 308 4.18 -17.22 -3.53
C VAL A 308 3.43 -18.12 -2.57
N ASP A 309 3.55 -19.43 -2.76
CA ASP A 309 3.11 -20.46 -1.82
C ASP A 309 4.33 -20.98 -1.06
N ILE A 310 4.28 -20.87 0.26
CA ILE A 310 5.29 -21.43 1.15
C ILE A 310 4.69 -22.64 1.83
N VAL A 311 5.23 -23.82 1.52
CA VAL A 311 4.78 -25.09 2.06
C VAL A 311 5.69 -25.50 3.20
N ILE A 312 5.11 -25.70 4.39
CA ILE A 312 5.82 -26.21 5.56
C ILE A 312 5.44 -27.69 5.72
N ARG A 313 6.44 -28.57 5.79
CA ARG A 313 6.27 -30.01 5.99
C ARG A 313 6.95 -30.47 7.27
N ASP A 314 6.22 -31.25 8.05
CA ASP A 314 6.75 -32.07 9.13
C ASP A 314 6.84 -33.52 8.61
N GLU A 315 8.06 -34.05 8.52
CA GLU A 315 8.33 -35.38 7.95
C GLU A 315 7.83 -36.53 8.83
N GLN A 316 7.49 -36.29 10.10
CA GLN A 316 7.10 -37.37 11.04
C GLN A 316 5.59 -37.61 11.12
N ASN A 317 4.76 -36.59 10.88
CA ASN A 317 3.31 -36.68 11.02
C ASN A 317 2.53 -36.38 9.71
N ASP A 318 3.24 -36.24 8.57
CA ASP A 318 2.65 -35.87 7.27
C ASP A 318 1.89 -34.52 7.29
N LEU A 319 2.17 -33.67 8.28
CA LEU A 319 1.60 -32.32 8.33
C LEU A 319 2.17 -31.49 7.18
N LYS A 320 1.26 -30.87 6.44
CA LYS A 320 1.58 -29.98 5.33
C LYS A 320 0.74 -28.70 5.41
N VAL A 321 1.39 -27.58 5.70
CA VAL A 321 0.75 -26.26 5.79
C VAL A 321 1.11 -25.44 4.57
N HIS A 322 0.12 -24.84 3.92
CA HIS A 322 0.28 -23.95 2.76
C HIS A 322 0.06 -22.50 3.19
N CYS A 323 1.04 -21.63 2.93
CA CYS A 323 0.98 -20.21 3.22
C CYS A 323 1.06 -19.41 1.92
N TYR A 324 -0.07 -18.83 1.50
CA TYR A 324 -0.16 -18.06 0.26
C TYR A 324 0.01 -16.56 0.50
N HIS A 325 0.97 -15.95 -0.19
CA HIS A 325 1.26 -14.51 -0.11
C HIS A 325 1.24 -13.85 -1.49
N LEU A 326 0.74 -12.60 -1.54
CA LEU A 326 0.73 -11.77 -2.75
C LEU A 326 1.82 -10.70 -2.67
N ILE A 327 2.66 -10.65 -3.69
CA ILE A 327 3.76 -9.70 -3.81
C ILE A 327 3.41 -8.65 -4.85
N ASN A 328 3.26 -7.41 -4.38
CA ASN A 328 3.06 -6.24 -5.21
C ASN A 328 3.65 -5.01 -4.51
N PRO A 329 4.47 -4.18 -5.15
CA PRO A 329 5.03 -4.36 -6.50
C PRO A 329 6.20 -5.35 -6.54
N LEU A 330 6.47 -5.91 -7.71
CA LEU A 330 7.73 -6.61 -8.00
C LEU A 330 8.83 -5.59 -8.30
N LEU A 331 9.86 -5.55 -7.45
CA LEU A 331 10.98 -4.63 -7.55
C LEU A 331 12.29 -5.39 -7.54
N THR A 332 13.22 -4.97 -8.40
CA THR A 332 14.60 -5.43 -8.34
C THR A 332 15.24 -4.83 -7.11
N GLU A 333 16.24 -5.50 -6.53
CA GLU A 333 16.95 -5.00 -5.34
C GLU A 333 16.04 -4.84 -4.12
N HIS A 334 15.00 -5.68 -4.00
CA HIS A 334 14.15 -5.75 -2.82
C HIS A 334 14.06 -7.20 -2.30
N ILE A 335 13.87 -7.31 -0.99
CA ILE A 335 13.54 -8.54 -0.29
C ILE A 335 12.11 -8.48 0.24
N TYR A 336 11.49 -9.65 0.34
CA TYR A 336 10.11 -9.81 0.77
C TYR A 336 10.08 -10.76 1.95
N THR A 337 9.47 -10.34 3.06
CA THR A 337 9.36 -11.13 4.28
C THR A 337 7.92 -11.50 4.60
N PHE A 338 7.72 -12.71 5.10
CA PHE A 338 6.42 -13.28 5.42
C PHE A 338 6.42 -13.87 6.83
N GLU A 339 5.44 -13.55 7.67
CA GLU A 339 5.20 -14.26 8.92
C GLU A 339 4.43 -15.55 8.63
N LEU A 340 4.93 -16.66 9.19
CA LEU A 340 4.39 -17.99 9.04
C LEU A 340 4.07 -18.56 10.42
N GLU A 341 2.98 -19.28 10.52
CA GLU A 341 2.54 -19.93 11.75
C GLU A 341 2.20 -21.39 11.44
N VAL A 342 2.65 -22.30 12.29
CA VAL A 342 2.37 -23.73 12.18
C VAL A 342 2.03 -24.27 13.56
N GLU A 343 0.95 -25.05 13.63
CA GLU A 343 0.48 -25.68 14.86
C GLU A 343 0.76 -27.18 14.80
N GLU A 344 0.80 -27.82 15.98
CA GLU A 344 0.85 -29.27 16.13
C GLU A 344 2.11 -29.94 15.51
N VAL A 345 3.23 -29.22 15.49
CA VAL A 345 4.53 -29.77 15.04
C VAL A 345 5.03 -30.82 16.02
N THR A 346 5.42 -31.97 15.48
CA THR A 346 5.91 -33.12 16.24
C THR A 346 7.38 -33.43 15.97
N SER A 347 7.86 -33.12 14.75
CA SER A 347 9.25 -33.29 14.37
C SER A 347 10.12 -32.11 14.82
N THR A 348 11.37 -32.43 15.19
CA THR A 348 12.42 -31.43 15.40
C THR A 348 13.03 -30.93 14.09
N GLU A 349 12.62 -31.49 12.95
CA GLU A 349 13.02 -31.07 11.61
C GLU A 349 11.80 -30.68 10.78
N LEU A 350 11.86 -29.52 10.15
CA LEU A 350 10.83 -29.01 9.23
C LEU A 350 11.45 -28.69 7.86
N VAL A 351 10.68 -28.91 6.80
CA VAL A 351 11.06 -28.54 5.42
C VAL A 351 10.14 -27.42 4.94
N PHE A 352 10.73 -26.37 4.39
CA PHE A 352 10.07 -25.23 3.79
C PHE A 352 10.30 -25.26 2.28
N GLU A 353 9.24 -25.27 1.48
CA GLU A 353 9.30 -25.19 0.01
C GLU A 353 8.65 -23.90 -0.46
N PHE A 354 9.29 -23.17 -1.37
CA PHE A 354 8.89 -21.85 -1.85
C PHE A 354 8.53 -21.92 -3.33
N THR A 355 7.24 -21.86 -3.64
CA THR A 355 6.78 -21.92 -5.03
C THR A 355 6.25 -20.55 -5.46
N SER A 356 6.87 -19.95 -6.48
CA SER A 356 6.33 -18.75 -7.12
C SER A 356 5.40 -19.12 -8.28
N TYR A 357 4.16 -18.63 -8.24
CA TYR A 357 3.20 -18.77 -9.35
C TYR A 357 3.09 -17.45 -10.09
N ASN A 358 3.31 -17.50 -11.41
CA ASN A 358 3.53 -16.30 -12.19
C ASN A 358 3.35 -16.51 -13.71
N GLU A 359 2.84 -15.50 -14.41
CA GLU A 359 2.93 -15.34 -15.88
C GLU A 359 4.12 -14.47 -16.33
N SER A 360 4.90 -13.96 -15.38
CA SER A 360 6.04 -13.06 -15.54
C SER A 360 7.39 -13.71 -15.26
N ASN A 361 8.47 -13.05 -15.68
CA ASN A 361 9.83 -13.59 -15.71
C ASN A 361 10.59 -13.56 -14.37
N TRP A 362 9.89 -13.42 -13.25
CA TRP A 362 10.48 -13.33 -11.92
C TRP A 362 10.61 -14.71 -11.26
N LYS A 363 11.73 -14.94 -10.57
CA LYS A 363 12.04 -16.18 -9.85
C LYS A 363 12.60 -15.88 -8.47
N ILE A 364 12.51 -16.85 -7.57
CA ILE A 364 13.17 -16.79 -6.26
C ILE A 364 14.66 -17.04 -6.47
N GLY A 365 15.49 -16.04 -6.13
CA GLY A 365 16.95 -16.13 -6.22
C GLY A 365 17.57 -16.65 -4.92
N GLU A 366 17.12 -16.11 -3.79
CA GLU A 366 17.53 -16.54 -2.46
C GLU A 366 16.30 -16.66 -1.54
N CYS A 367 16.36 -17.58 -0.58
CA CYS A 367 15.38 -17.69 0.48
C CYS A 367 16.04 -17.89 1.84
N GLY A 368 15.32 -17.54 2.91
CA GLY A 368 15.76 -17.77 4.28
C GLY A 368 14.61 -17.86 5.26
N ILE A 369 14.87 -18.54 6.38
CA ILE A 369 13.95 -18.74 7.50
C ILE A 369 14.60 -18.25 8.78
N LEU A 370 13.80 -17.58 9.62
CA LEU A 370 14.11 -17.18 10.98
C LEU A 370 13.00 -17.70 11.90
N GLN A 371 13.32 -18.55 12.87
CA GLN A 371 12.37 -18.95 13.92
C GLN A 371 12.16 -17.77 14.89
N ILE A 372 10.90 -17.40 15.13
CA ILE A 372 10.52 -16.37 16.08
C ILE A 372 10.33 -17.05 17.43
N VAL A 373 11.32 -16.93 18.31
CA VAL A 373 11.24 -17.46 19.67
C VAL A 373 10.46 -16.46 20.52
N GLU A 374 9.35 -16.90 21.11
CA GLU A 374 8.64 -16.08 22.09
C GLU A 374 9.52 -15.91 23.33
N VAL A 375 9.75 -14.66 23.74
CA VAL A 375 10.43 -14.39 25.01
C VAL A 375 9.45 -14.76 26.12
N PRO A 376 9.82 -15.67 27.05
CA PRO A 376 8.94 -16.18 28.09
C PRO A 376 8.45 -15.12 29.08
#